data_AF-A0A497NI97-F1
#
_entry.id   AF-A0A497NI97-F1
#
_cell.length_a   1.000
_cell.length_b   1.000
_cell.length_c   1.000
_cell.angle_alpha   90.00
_cell.angle_beta   90.00
_cell.angle_gamma   90.00
#
_symmetry.space_group_name_H-M   'P 1'
#
loop_
_entity.id
_entity.type
_entity.pdbx_description
1 polymer ?
#
loop_
_entity_poly.entity_id
_entity_poly.type
_entity_poly.pdbx_seq_one_letter_code
_entity_poly.pdbx_strand_id
1 'polypeptide(L)'
;MRLFRRKKKGSEPQETTIEVYGGAIVTKLERGYEMTWRSPNLTSIRLTSPPVIEEGIQVTHEGENMRIDSPQFKLKIVTGEGQVKAFISKI
;
A
#
# COMPACT_ATOMS: atom_id res chain seq x y z
N MET A 1 -35.98 -28.37 -8.86
CA MET A 1 -35.27 -27.14 -9.30
C MET A 1 -34.20 -26.79 -8.28
N ARG A 2 -32.91 -26.91 -8.63
CA ARG A 2 -31.79 -26.58 -7.73
C ARG A 2 -31.45 -25.10 -7.90
N LEU A 3 -31.96 -24.28 -6.99
CA LEU A 3 -31.54 -22.88 -6.84
C LEU A 3 -30.13 -22.86 -6.24
N PHE A 4 -29.12 -22.87 -7.10
CA PHE A 4 -27.74 -22.57 -6.72
C PHE A 4 -27.69 -21.11 -6.25
N ARG A 5 -27.92 -20.93 -4.94
CA ARG A 5 -27.64 -19.71 -4.21
C ARG A 5 -26.14 -19.45 -4.36
N ARG A 6 -25.75 -18.65 -5.36
CA ARG A 6 -24.39 -18.14 -5.52
C ARG A 6 -24.02 -17.50 -4.19
N LYS A 7 -23.21 -18.19 -3.39
CA LYS A 7 -22.47 -17.55 -2.30
C LYS A 7 -21.73 -16.40 -2.96
N LYS A 8 -22.00 -15.16 -2.56
CA LYS A 8 -21.04 -14.07 -2.80
C LYS A 8 -19.72 -14.62 -2.29
N LYS A 9 -18.75 -14.86 -3.20
CA LYS A 9 -17.36 -15.03 -2.80
C LYS A 9 -17.08 -13.81 -1.93
N GLY A 10 -16.97 -14.00 -0.62
CA GLY A 10 -16.31 -13.01 0.21
C GLY A 10 -14.97 -12.80 -0.46
N SER A 11 -14.71 -11.57 -0.91
CA SER A 11 -13.55 -11.24 -1.72
C SER A 11 -12.31 -11.71 -0.97
N GLU A 12 -11.71 -12.81 -1.42
CA GLU A 12 -10.44 -13.28 -0.88
C GLU A 12 -9.47 -12.09 -0.95
N PRO A 13 -8.72 -11.80 0.13
CA PRO A 13 -7.81 -10.67 0.14
C PRO A 13 -6.84 -10.81 -1.03
N GLN A 14 -6.83 -9.81 -1.90
CA GLN A 14 -5.88 -9.74 -3.00
C GLN A 14 -4.59 -9.13 -2.47
N GLU A 15 -3.50 -9.85 -2.63
CA GLU A 15 -2.16 -9.39 -2.27
C GLU A 15 -1.35 -9.14 -3.53
N THR A 16 -0.63 -8.02 -3.56
CA THR A 16 0.29 -7.68 -4.65
C THR A 16 1.59 -7.17 -4.03
N THR A 17 2.70 -7.80 -4.40
CA THR A 17 4.04 -7.41 -3.93
C THR A 17 4.83 -6.86 -5.09
N ILE A 18 5.44 -5.68 -4.89
CA ILE A 18 6.20 -4.96 -5.90
C ILE A 18 7.52 -4.49 -5.28
N GLU A 19 8.61 -4.54 -6.04
CA GLU A 19 9.86 -3.90 -5.66
C GLU A 19 9.87 -2.45 -6.14
N VAL A 20 10.07 -1.53 -5.19
CA VAL A 20 10.14 -0.10 -5.45
C VAL A 20 11.58 0.35 -5.37
N TYR A 21 12.02 1.08 -6.38
CA TYR A 21 13.35 1.68 -6.48
C TYR A 21 13.19 3.20 -6.56
N GLY A 22 13.90 3.95 -5.72
CA GLY A 22 13.86 5.42 -5.71
C GLY A 22 12.91 6.07 -4.69
N GLY A 23 12.52 5.33 -3.66
CA GLY A 23 11.72 5.87 -2.55
C GLY A 23 10.22 6.01 -2.85
N ALA A 24 9.49 6.57 -1.89
CA ALA A 24 8.06 6.87 -2.03
C ALA A 24 7.65 8.02 -1.12
N ILE A 25 6.50 8.62 -1.42
CA ILE A 25 5.86 9.65 -0.60
C ILE A 25 4.49 9.14 -0.18
N VAL A 26 4.13 9.37 1.07
CA VAL A 26 2.85 9.04 1.66
C VAL A 26 2.25 10.34 2.18
N THR A 27 1.15 10.74 1.58
CA THR A 27 0.41 11.97 1.93
C THR A 27 -0.83 11.58 2.71
N LYS A 28 -1.05 12.20 3.88
CA LYS A 28 -2.31 12.05 4.60
C LYS A 28 -3.41 12.82 3.87
N LEU A 29 -4.55 12.17 3.65
CA LEU A 29 -5.75 12.79 3.07
C LEU A 29 -6.85 12.86 4.13
N GLU A 30 -7.92 13.62 3.86
CA GLU A 30 -9.09 13.68 4.75
C GLU A 30 -9.70 12.29 5.04
N ARG A 31 -9.58 11.36 4.08
CA ARG A 31 -10.10 9.99 4.16
C ARG A 31 -9.06 8.95 3.77
N GLY A 32 -8.00 8.86 4.57
CA GLY A 32 -6.96 7.84 4.44
C GLY A 32 -5.62 8.44 4.03
N TYR A 33 -4.91 7.73 3.16
CA TYR A 33 -3.56 8.11 2.73
C TYR A 33 -3.42 7.88 1.23
N GLU A 34 -2.56 8.64 0.58
CA GLU A 34 -2.13 8.38 -0.78
C GLU A 34 -0.64 8.09 -0.76
N MET A 35 -0.26 6.93 -1.29
CA MET A 35 1.14 6.54 -1.44
C MET A 35 1.53 6.63 -2.90
N THR A 36 2.58 7.37 -3.19
CA THR A 36 3.11 7.62 -4.54
C THR A 36 4.56 7.18 -4.62
N TRP A 37 4.92 6.42 -5.64
CA TRP A 37 6.28 5.99 -5.93
C TRP A 37 6.56 5.97 -7.42
N ARG A 38 7.81 5.79 -7.81
CA ARG A 38 8.22 5.73 -9.22
C ARG A 38 8.88 4.40 -9.52
N SER A 39 8.21 3.50 -10.24
CA SER A 39 8.82 2.25 -10.76
C SER A 39 7.90 1.55 -11.77
N PRO A 40 8.20 1.51 -13.08
CA PRO A 40 9.02 2.45 -13.87
C PRO A 40 8.32 3.80 -14.09
N ASN A 41 7.00 3.85 -13.90
CA ASN A 41 6.17 5.06 -14.03
C ASN A 41 5.83 5.60 -12.64
N LEU A 42 5.43 6.89 -12.60
CA LEU A 42 4.84 7.47 -11.40
C LEU A 42 3.51 6.75 -11.12
N THR A 43 3.44 6.04 -10.00
CA THR A 43 2.31 5.22 -9.58
C THR A 43 1.81 5.74 -8.24
N SER A 44 0.49 5.85 -8.08
CA SER A 44 -0.13 6.25 -6.82
C SER A 44 -1.26 5.29 -6.44
N ILE A 45 -1.41 5.03 -5.14
CA ILE A 45 -2.50 4.21 -4.59
C ILE A 45 -3.11 4.89 -3.36
N ARG A 46 -4.43 4.78 -3.22
CA ARG A 46 -5.14 5.19 -2.02
C ARG A 46 -5.19 4.06 -1.00
N LEU A 47 -4.73 4.36 0.20
CA LEU A 47 -4.72 3.48 1.35
C LEU A 47 -5.80 3.93 2.34
N THR A 48 -6.43 2.95 2.96
CA THR A 48 -7.42 3.17 4.03
C THR A 48 -6.80 3.40 5.40
N SER A 49 -5.52 3.06 5.55
CA SER A 49 -4.75 3.21 6.78
C SER A 49 -3.33 3.67 6.46
N PRO A 50 -2.56 4.17 7.45
CA PRO A 50 -1.13 4.42 7.24
C PRO A 50 -0.44 3.13 6.80
N PRO A 51 0.61 3.23 5.97
CA PRO A 51 1.42 2.08 5.64
C PRO A 51 2.18 1.59 6.89
N VAL A 52 2.28 0.28 7.03
CA VAL A 52 3.11 -0.35 8.07
C VAL A 52 4.54 -0.44 7.53
N ILE A 53 5.50 0.08 8.28
CA ILE A 53 6.90 0.19 7.84
C ILE A 53 7.76 -0.69 8.74
N GLU A 54 8.52 -1.60 8.13
CA GLU A 54 9.48 -2.46 8.81
C GLU A 54 10.66 -1.66 9.39
N GLU A 55 11.21 -2.15 10.49
CA GLU A 55 12.35 -1.54 11.16
C GLU A 55 13.59 -1.44 10.26
N GLY A 56 14.20 -0.26 10.25
CA GLY A 56 15.40 0.05 9.46
C GLY A 56 15.12 0.46 8.02
N ILE A 57 13.86 0.68 7.64
CA ILE A 57 13.51 1.53 6.50
C ILE A 57 13.71 3.00 6.92
N GLN A 58 14.39 3.77 6.08
CA GLN A 58 14.62 5.18 6.34
C GLN A 58 13.39 5.99 5.94
N VAL A 59 12.90 6.79 6.89
CA VAL A 59 11.68 7.57 6.74
C VAL A 59 11.91 8.97 7.28
N THR A 60 11.54 9.97 6.49
CA THR A 60 11.52 11.39 6.90
C THR A 60 10.07 11.87 6.99
N HIS A 61 9.75 12.63 8.04
CA HIS A 61 8.44 13.25 8.20
C HIS A 61 8.51 14.74 7.85
N GLU A 62 7.68 15.17 6.91
CA GLU A 62 7.56 16.56 6.46
C GLU A 62 6.13 17.03 6.65
N GLY A 63 5.82 17.52 7.87
CA GLY A 63 4.47 17.93 8.24
C GLY A 63 3.47 16.76 8.20
N GLU A 64 2.49 16.82 7.30
CA GLU A 64 1.50 15.76 7.09
C GLU A 64 1.96 14.66 6.13
N ASN A 65 3.14 14.84 5.52
CA ASN A 65 3.72 13.89 4.59
C ASN A 65 4.77 13.02 5.27
N MET A 66 4.88 11.80 4.77
CA MET A 66 5.91 10.84 5.15
C MET A 66 6.65 10.43 3.88
N ARG A 67 7.97 10.59 3.87
CA ARG A 67 8.84 10.25 2.76
C ARG A 67 9.65 9.02 3.13
N ILE A 68 9.65 8.02 2.25
CA ILE A 68 10.46 6.82 2.34
C ILE A 68 11.73 7.09 1.55
N ASP A 69 12.85 7.24 2.25
CA ASP A 69 14.16 7.60 1.68
C ASP A 69 15.02 6.38 1.34
N SER A 70 14.58 5.17 1.75
CA SER A 70 15.26 3.94 1.35
C SER A 70 15.30 3.81 -0.17
N PRO A 71 16.49 3.58 -0.77
CA PRO A 71 16.67 3.55 -2.22
C PRO A 71 15.94 2.37 -2.87
N GLN A 72 15.71 1.31 -2.12
CA GLN A 72 15.00 0.12 -2.57
C GLN A 72 14.24 -0.51 -1.40
N PHE A 73 13.00 -0.97 -1.65
CA PHE A 73 12.17 -1.67 -0.66
C PHE A 73 11.10 -2.52 -1.35
N LYS A 74 10.56 -3.50 -0.62
CA LYS A 74 9.40 -4.29 -1.04
C LYS A 74 8.13 -3.61 -0.53
N LEU A 75 7.19 -3.38 -1.44
CA LEU A 75 5.86 -2.87 -1.16
C LEU A 75 4.84 -4.00 -1.33
N LYS A 76 4.22 -4.43 -0.24
CA LYS A 76 3.08 -5.36 -0.26
C LYS A 76 1.78 -4.58 -0.06
N ILE A 77 0.90 -4.65 -1.04
CA ILE A 77 -0.45 -4.08 -1.02
C ILE A 77 -1.44 -5.22 -0.75
N VAL A 78 -2.30 -5.04 0.24
CA VAL A 78 -3.37 -5.99 0.60
C VAL A 78 -4.71 -5.29 0.46
N THR A 79 -5.56 -5.82 -0.43
CA THR A 79 -6.90 -5.31 -0.69
C THR A 79 -7.95 -6.35 -0.28
N GLY A 80 -8.83 -6.02 0.65
CA GLY A 80 -9.86 -6.93 1.14
C GLY A 80 -10.83 -6.24 2.08
N GLU A 81 -12.09 -6.71 2.14
CA GLU A 81 -13.12 -6.19 3.06
C GLU A 81 -13.35 -4.66 2.99
N GLY A 82 -13.13 -4.05 1.82
CA GLY A 82 -13.22 -2.60 1.65
C GLY A 82 -12.02 -1.81 2.20
N GLN A 83 -10.96 -2.50 2.60
CA GLN A 83 -9.70 -1.93 3.06
C GLN A 83 -8.60 -2.11 2.02
N VAL A 84 -7.73 -1.10 1.94
CA VAL A 84 -6.47 -1.14 1.20
C VAL A 84 -5.36 -0.78 2.19
N LYS A 85 -4.45 -1.73 2.42
CA LYS A 85 -3.32 -1.59 3.33
C LYS A 85 -2.02 -1.77 2.58
N ALA A 86 -0.98 -1.08 3.03
CA ALA A 86 0.37 -1.21 2.50
C ALA A 86 1.33 -1.61 3.62
N PHE A 87 2.27 -2.48 3.27
CA PHE A 87 3.38 -2.91 4.11
C PHE A 87 4.68 -2.67 3.34
N ILE A 88 5.64 -2.02 3.97
CA ILE A 88 6.95 -1.75 3.41
C ILE A 88 7.98 -2.53 4.20
N SER A 89 8.76 -3.36 3.52
CA SER A 89 9.86 -4.14 4.10
C SER A 89 11.14 -3.94 3.30
N LYS A 90 12.26 -4.34 3.88
CA LYS A 90 13.52 -4.45 3.14
C LYS A 90 13.38 -5.47 2.01
N ILE A 91 14.19 -5.31 0.97
CA ILE A 91 14.37 -6.33 -0.07
C ILE A 91 15.11 -7.53 0.54
#